data_AF-A0A6N8EI16-F1
#
_entry.id   AF-A0A6N8EI16-F1
#
_cell.length_a   1.000
_cell.length_b   1.000
_cell.length_c   1.000
_cell.angle_alpha   90.00
_cell.angle_beta   90.00
_cell.angle_gamma   90.00
#
_symmetry.space_group_name_H-M   'P 1'
#
loop_
_entity.id
_entity.type
_entity.pdbx_description
1 polymer ?
#
loop_
_entity_poly.entity_id
_entity_poly.type
_entity_poly.pdbx_seq_one_letter_code
_entity_poly.pdbx_strand_id
1 'polypeptide(L)'
;MLKVDLAKWNQTADDLREAALTGAHARTRERFLALYELTQQGRGATAVARRLGRHLQTLIRWVHRYNAEGPAALEFVRTGGVSPFLTR
;
A
#
# COMPACT_ATOMS: atom_id res chain seq x y z
N MET A 1 11.19 -3.44 13.67
CA MET A 1 11.54 -3.04 12.29
C MET A 1 10.31 -3.23 11.41
N LEU A 2 9.95 -2.27 10.55
CA LEU A 2 8.79 -2.39 9.68
C LEU A 2 9.08 -3.47 8.62
N LYS A 3 8.32 -4.58 8.60
CA LYS A 3 8.53 -5.70 7.68
C LYS A 3 7.21 -6.04 6.97
N VAL A 4 7.28 -6.18 5.66
CA VAL A 4 6.18 -6.69 4.83
C VAL A 4 6.18 -8.21 4.90
N ASP A 5 5.07 -8.80 5.33
CA ASP A 5 4.93 -10.25 5.48
C ASP A 5 4.46 -10.89 4.17
N LEU A 6 5.39 -10.96 3.22
CA LEU A 6 5.15 -11.52 1.89
C LEU A 6 4.81 -13.02 1.92
N ALA A 7 5.53 -13.78 2.75
CA ALA A 7 5.39 -15.23 2.85
C ALA A 7 3.98 -15.63 3.34
N LYS A 8 3.40 -14.85 4.26
CA LYS A 8 2.02 -15.06 4.72
C LYS A 8 0.99 -15.09 3.59
N TRP A 9 1.24 -14.34 2.51
CA TRP A 9 0.32 -14.19 1.39
C TRP A 9 0.79 -14.91 0.12
N ASN A 10 1.82 -15.76 0.22
CA ASN A 10 2.45 -16.43 -0.91
C ASN A 10 2.84 -15.45 -2.04
N GLN A 11 3.30 -14.26 -1.67
CA GLN A 11 3.77 -13.24 -2.60
C GLN A 11 5.29 -13.09 -2.52
N THR A 12 5.85 -12.53 -3.58
CA THR A 12 7.24 -12.13 -3.72
C THR A 12 7.32 -10.61 -3.85
N ALA A 13 8.54 -10.06 -3.80
CA ALA A 13 8.74 -8.64 -4.09
C ALA A 13 8.35 -8.29 -5.54
N ASP A 14 8.47 -9.24 -6.48
CA ASP A 14 8.13 -9.01 -7.87
C ASP A 14 6.61 -8.88 -8.06
N ASP A 15 5.81 -9.65 -7.31
CA ASP A 15 4.34 -9.50 -7.31
C ASP A 15 3.90 -8.09 -6.87
N LEU A 16 4.59 -7.50 -5.88
CA LEU A 16 4.34 -6.12 -5.47
C LEU A 16 4.73 -5.12 -6.57
N ARG A 17 5.84 -5.38 -7.28
CA ARG A 17 6.29 -4.55 -8.39
C ARG A 17 5.29 -4.61 -9.55
N GLU A 18 4.82 -5.79 -9.92
CA GLU A 18 3.81 -5.96 -10.96
C GLU A 18 2.50 -5.28 -10.58
N ALA A 19 2.03 -5.41 -9.34
CA ALA A 19 0.85 -4.70 -8.85
C ALA A 19 1.03 -3.17 -8.85
N ALA A 20 2.25 -2.68 -8.58
CA ALA A 20 2.59 -1.26 -8.66
C ALA A 20 2.56 -0.72 -10.10
N LEU A 21 2.86 -1.56 -11.11
CA LEU A 21 2.85 -1.17 -12.51
C LEU A 21 1.45 -1.28 -13.14
N THR A 22 0.74 -2.36 -12.83
CA THR A 22 -0.52 -2.75 -13.50
C THR A 22 -1.79 -2.32 -12.76
N GLY A 23 -1.69 -1.92 -11.49
CA GLY A 23 -2.85 -1.58 -10.66
C GLY A 23 -3.77 -0.52 -11.29
N ALA A 24 -5.08 -0.80 -11.28
CA ALA A 24 -6.09 0.04 -11.96
C ALA A 24 -6.15 1.50 -11.47
N HIS A 25 -5.79 1.75 -10.21
CA HIS A 25 -5.83 3.09 -9.61
C HIS A 25 -4.44 3.58 -9.21
N ALA A 26 -4.16 4.86 -9.42
CA ALA A 26 -2.89 5.49 -9.04
C ALA A 26 -2.57 5.31 -7.55
N ARG A 27 -3.58 5.38 -6.67
CA ARG A 27 -3.41 5.14 -5.22
C ARG A 27 -3.08 3.69 -4.88
N THR A 28 -3.66 2.73 -5.61
CA THR A 28 -3.31 1.29 -5.46
C THR A 28 -1.85 1.09 -5.86
N ARG A 29 -1.47 1.60 -7.05
CA ARG A 29 -0.10 1.53 -7.57
C ARG A 29 0.93 2.13 -6.62
N GLU A 30 0.65 3.32 -6.07
CA GLU A 30 1.50 3.99 -5.08
C GLU A 30 1.72 3.13 -3.82
N ARG A 31 0.66 2.50 -3.30
CA ARG A 31 0.73 1.66 -2.09
C ARG A 31 1.60 0.43 -2.33
N PHE A 32 1.41 -0.26 -3.46
CA PHE A 32 2.23 -1.42 -3.82
C PHE A 32 3.68 -1.03 -4.06
N LEU A 33 3.93 0.10 -4.72
CA LEU A 33 5.28 0.64 -4.90
C LEU A 33 5.96 0.89 -3.55
N ALA A 34 5.24 1.45 -2.57
CA ALA A 34 5.77 1.70 -1.24
C ALA A 34 6.19 0.40 -0.52
N LEU A 35 5.39 -0.66 -0.63
CA LEU A 35 5.74 -1.95 -0.05
C LEU A 35 6.93 -2.59 -0.75
N TYR A 36 6.97 -2.56 -2.09
CA TYR A 36 8.12 -3.04 -2.87
C TYR A 36 9.41 -2.31 -2.48
N GLU A 37 9.34 -0.98 -2.32
CA GLU A 37 10.48 -0.17 -1.92
C GLU A 37 11.01 -0.52 -0.52
N LEU A 38 10.14 -0.99 0.38
CA LEU A 38 10.51 -1.48 1.71
C LEU A 38 11.16 -2.87 1.68
N THR A 39 10.98 -3.65 0.61
CA THR A 39 11.64 -4.96 0.46
C THR A 39 13.06 -4.84 -0.09
N GLN A 40 13.42 -3.70 -0.69
CA GLN A 40 14.74 -3.48 -1.25
C GLN A 40 15.79 -3.25 -0.15
N GLN A 41 16.95 -3.90 -0.29
CA GLN A 41 18.05 -3.73 0.66
C GLN A 41 18.50 -2.27 0.76
N GLY A 42 18.83 -1.84 1.98
CA GLY A 42 19.36 -0.50 2.24
C GLY A 42 18.30 0.63 2.24
N ARG A 43 17.00 0.32 2.07
CA ARG A 43 15.92 1.32 2.15
C ARG A 43 15.14 1.21 3.45
N GLY A 44 15.27 2.21 4.30
CA GLY A 44 14.49 2.35 5.53
C GLY A 44 13.13 3.01 5.28
N ALA A 45 12.15 2.73 6.14
CA ALA A 45 10.79 3.26 5.99
C ALA A 45 10.70 4.79 5.90
N THR A 46 11.56 5.51 6.63
CA THR A 46 11.66 6.98 6.57
C THR A 46 12.14 7.47 5.20
N ALA A 47 13.10 6.79 4.58
CA ALA A 47 13.62 7.15 3.26
C ALA A 47 12.56 6.92 2.16
N VAL A 48 11.83 5.79 2.24
CA VAL A 48 10.72 5.49 1.33
C VAL A 48 9.59 6.51 1.49
N ALA A 49 9.20 6.83 2.73
CA ALA A 49 8.18 7.83 3.02
C ALA A 49 8.52 9.19 2.39
N ARG A 50 9.77 9.66 2.60
CA ARG A 50 10.27 10.91 2.02
C ARG A 50 10.24 10.89 0.48
N ARG A 51 10.68 9.80 -0.14
CA ARG A 51 10.69 9.66 -1.61
C ARG A 51 9.27 9.72 -2.21
N LEU A 52 8.30 9.16 -1.51
CA LEU A 52 6.90 9.15 -1.95
C LEU A 52 6.13 10.41 -1.53
N GLY A 53 6.75 11.36 -0.84
CA GLY A 53 6.06 12.55 -0.31
C GLY A 53 4.96 12.18 0.70
N ARG A 54 5.13 11.07 1.42
CA ARG A 54 4.16 10.57 2.41
C ARG A 54 4.73 10.67 3.82
N HIS A 55 3.82 10.74 4.79
CA HIS A 55 4.18 10.64 6.20
C HIS A 55 4.55 9.19 6.54
N LEU A 56 5.54 8.98 7.42
CA LEU A 56 5.99 7.65 7.82
C LEU A 56 4.82 6.79 8.38
N GLN A 57 3.94 7.40 9.17
CA GLN A 57 2.74 6.73 9.70
C GLN A 57 1.83 6.16 8.61
N THR A 58 1.80 6.76 7.42
CA THR A 58 1.02 6.28 6.28
C THR A 58 1.57 4.95 5.77
N LEU A 59 2.89 4.83 5.63
CA LEU A 59 3.54 3.58 5.24
C LEU A 59 3.34 2.51 6.30
N ILE A 60 3.51 2.87 7.58
CA ILE A 60 3.26 1.96 8.71
C ILE A 60 1.83 1.40 8.63
N ARG A 61 0.83 2.26 8.38
CA ARG A 61 -0.56 1.84 8.20
C ARG A 61 -0.72 0.88 7.01
N TRP A 62 -0.12 1.17 5.87
CA TRP A 62 -0.21 0.29 4.70
C TRP A 62 0.41 -1.08 4.95
N VAL A 63 1.58 -1.13 5.59
CA VAL A 63 2.22 -2.41 5.95
C VAL A 63 1.37 -3.18 6.95
N HIS A 64 0.86 -2.55 8.00
CA HIS A 64 -0.04 -3.24 8.95
C HIS A 64 -1.29 -3.76 8.26
N ARG A 65 -1.90 -2.97 7.37
CA ARG A 65 -3.09 -3.38 6.64
C ARG A 65 -2.82 -4.56 5.72
N TYR A 66 -1.74 -4.50 4.95
CA TYR A 66 -1.32 -5.60 4.09
C TYR A 66 -1.01 -6.86 4.91
N ASN A 67 -0.25 -6.74 6.00
CA ASN A 67 0.08 -7.89 6.85
C ASN A 67 -1.17 -8.49 7.51
N ALA A 68 -2.19 -7.69 7.81
CA ALA A 68 -3.44 -8.15 8.42
C ALA A 68 -4.41 -8.78 7.42
N GLU A 69 -4.68 -8.10 6.30
CA GLU A 69 -5.80 -8.37 5.39
C GLU A 69 -5.35 -8.80 3.97
N GLY A 70 -4.06 -8.65 3.65
CA GLY A 70 -3.48 -9.07 2.37
C GLY A 70 -3.47 -7.98 1.29
N PRO A 71 -3.10 -8.35 0.04
CA PRO A 71 -2.94 -7.42 -1.07
C PRO A 71 -4.22 -6.66 -1.42
N ALA A 72 -5.38 -7.32 -1.37
CA ALA A 72 -6.67 -6.71 -1.68
C ALA A 72 -6.98 -5.49 -0.78
N ALA A 73 -6.47 -5.46 0.45
CA ALA A 73 -6.71 -4.35 1.37
C ALA A 73 -5.97 -3.05 0.99
N LEU A 74 -4.97 -3.15 0.10
CA LEU A 74 -4.29 -2.00 -0.47
C LEU A 74 -4.99 -1.43 -1.70
N GLU A 75 -5.99 -2.13 -2.24
CA GLU A 75 -6.79 -1.59 -3.34
C GLU A 75 -7.50 -0.31 -2.92
N PHE A 76 -7.50 0.66 -3.84
CA PHE A 76 -8.29 1.86 -3.66
C PHE A 76 -9.76 1.54 -3.92
N VAL A 77 -10.51 1.40 -2.83
CA VAL A 77 -11.97 1.45 -2.88
C VAL A 77 -12.40 2.90 -2.71
N ARG A 78 -13.18 3.41 -3.66
CA ARG A 78 -13.80 4.73 -3.54
C ARG A 78 -14.88 4.69 -2.46
N THR A 79 -14.54 5.03 -1.23
CA THR A 79 -15.51 5.24 -0.16
C THR A 79 -16.07 6.66 -0.28
N GLY A 80 -17.25 6.80 -0.91
CA GLY A 80 -18.02 8.04 -0.91
C GLY A 80 -18.47 8.52 -2.29
N GLY A 81 -19.78 8.39 -2.53
CA GLY A 81 -20.59 9.35 -3.27
C GLY A 81 -21.59 9.95 -2.29
N VAL A 82 -21.95 11.22 -2.45
CA VAL A 82 -23.03 11.85 -1.68
C VAL A 82 -24.28 10.99 -1.85
N SER A 83 -24.87 10.50 -0.75
CA SER A 83 -26.22 9.95 -0.82
C SER A 83 -27.15 11.14 -1.09
N PRO A 84 -27.84 11.25 -2.24
CA PRO A 84 -28.59 12.46 -2.60
C PRO A 84 -29.84 12.71 -1.73
N PHE A 85 -30.15 11.82 -0.79
CA PHE A 85 -31.43 11.80 -0.08
C PHE A 85 -31.23 11.68 1.43
N LEU A 86 -30.75 12.76 2.05
CA LEU A 86 -31.18 13.12 3.40
C LEU A 86 -32.15 14.29 3.24
N THR A 87 -33.38 13.97 2.83
CA THR A 87 -34.50 14.90 2.91
C THR A 87 -34.90 14.98 4.39
N ARG A 88 -34.96 16.21 4.93
CA ARG A 88 -35.44 16.51 6.28
C ARG A 88 -36.90 16.10 6.47
#